data_AF-A0A935Q486-F1
#
_entry.id   AF-A0A935Q486-F1
#
_cell.length_a   1.000
_cell.length_b   1.000
_cell.length_c   1.000
_cell.angle_alpha   90.00
_cell.angle_beta   90.00
_cell.angle_gamma   90.00
#
_symmetry.space_group_name_H-M   'P 1'
#
loop_
_entity.id
_entity.type
_entity.pdbx_description
1 polymer ?
#
loop_
_entity_poly.entity_id
_entity_poly.type
_entity_poly.pdbx_seq_one_letter_code
_entity_poly.pdbx_strand_id
1 'polypeptide(L)'
;MSEEADLPRGWIEIEFGDLFSRPGDDIVDGPFGSNLKASEYVAVIQLLANLATRDVAEAVKEMRGEPLDLFRQTAAGRGNQIRLAAEVLVDPVVRDPWGSEVKLSHTRMRYEVTLERRRIKPGIERIQVAREQVFPIMRKDDRWTEWMPPSTAFRTKYLKYNRIKPWLTTEDRSEGLTFSVHQDGKQGRNRPASAAEATVLYSITNAEFPHLFALREEMRYWRLLQLDPALLRKPVPATATDVLAADGSNLAAVLAQVKAETATKERPGGVLSDIVAELNSLIPGITALDADLHEASREYRIQLTMRDGLPFSSRMISDGTLRVLALLTLLHDPRHRGLICFEEPENGVHPARIKQLTQRLRDMVSYPQEFSEEDESAPLSQLLLNSHTPVVLSALIDKEFSPRHGYVLFADTATVSDPGKKRTTPEDPLAPGPCKATNVTFRRGRCPARLRIGLGSQEHAGNGEHGGLSMYYLGLAIDRLYQEHADAGLGVAVIPVRETEAWAIVDGDALRSVFGTTLSDEALGLPWSAGVAEGTPDPKALLNTAFNATHPSGLRRRRGVSPMLNALGEQVSLPRLRKLAAFSLLEHELRQALRQLSIVK
;
A
#
# COMPACT_ATOMS: atom_id res chain seq x y z
N MET A 1 41.30 -11.38 6.98
CA MET A 1 41.11 -10.54 8.18
C MET A 1 40.89 -9.14 7.68
N SER A 2 39.66 -8.66 7.82
CA SER A 2 39.17 -7.38 7.32
C SER A 2 38.13 -6.90 8.31
N GLU A 3 38.19 -5.64 8.70
CA GLU A 3 37.36 -5.08 9.77
C GLU A 3 35.90 -5.01 9.33
N GLU A 4 34.99 -5.38 10.23
CA GLU A 4 33.55 -5.19 10.05
C GLU A 4 33.23 -3.71 10.26
N ALA A 5 32.60 -3.08 9.28
CA ALA A 5 32.22 -1.67 9.36
C ALA A 5 30.84 -1.54 10.03
N ASP A 6 30.83 -1.10 11.29
CA ASP A 6 29.61 -0.82 12.06
C ASP A 6 28.64 0.11 11.30
N LEU A 7 27.41 -0.35 11.07
CA LEU A 7 26.34 0.47 10.49
C LEU A 7 25.76 1.45 11.55
N PRO A 8 25.31 2.65 11.15
CA PRO A 8 24.75 3.63 12.08
C PRO A 8 23.46 3.12 12.74
N ARG A 9 23.35 3.33 14.06
CA ARG A 9 22.24 2.79 14.87
C ARG A 9 20.88 3.40 14.50
N GLY A 10 19.84 2.57 14.40
CA GLY A 10 18.44 3.01 14.23
C GLY A 10 17.67 2.41 13.04
N TRP A 11 18.18 1.35 12.41
CA TRP A 11 17.60 0.75 11.20
C TRP A 11 16.87 -0.58 11.48
N ILE A 12 15.86 -0.88 10.68
CA ILE A 12 15.17 -2.18 10.68
C ILE A 12 16.03 -3.18 9.89
N GLU A 13 16.39 -4.28 10.53
CA GLU A 13 17.36 -5.25 10.03
C GLU A 13 16.66 -6.51 9.49
N ILE A 14 16.32 -6.48 8.19
CA ILE A 14 15.94 -7.68 7.43
C ILE A 14 17.22 -8.24 6.80
N GLU A 15 17.73 -9.37 7.30
CA GLU A 15 18.97 -10.01 6.81
C GLU A 15 18.77 -10.69 5.43
N PHE A 16 18.60 -9.86 4.43
CA PHE A 16 18.66 -10.23 3.02
C PHE A 16 20.12 -10.32 2.55
N GLY A 17 20.97 -11.15 3.19
CA GLY A 17 22.42 -11.17 2.96
C GLY A 17 22.90 -11.44 1.52
N ASP A 18 21.99 -11.84 0.61
CA ASP A 18 22.25 -12.06 -0.80
C ASP A 18 21.71 -10.89 -1.70
N LEU A 19 21.04 -9.86 -1.13
CA LEU A 19 20.31 -8.77 -1.86
C LEU A 19 21.04 -7.22 -1.70
N PHE A 20 22.27 -7.83 -2.12
CA PHE A 20 23.66 -7.29 -2.23
C PHE A 20 24.74 -8.27 -2.65
N SER A 21 24.72 -8.50 -3.97
CA SER A 21 25.84 -7.99 -4.77
C SER A 21 25.43 -6.79 -5.64
N ARG A 22 26.45 -6.02 -6.04
CA ARG A 22 26.45 -4.72 -6.77
C ARG A 22 25.25 -4.52 -7.74
N PRO A 23 24.45 -3.44 -7.61
CA PRO A 23 23.27 -3.22 -8.46
C PRO A 23 23.62 -2.92 -9.93
N GLY A 24 24.83 -2.47 -10.22
CA GLY A 24 25.27 -2.13 -11.59
C GLY A 24 25.38 -3.31 -12.57
N ASP A 25 25.10 -4.55 -12.16
CA ASP A 25 25.14 -5.76 -12.99
C ASP A 25 23.80 -6.55 -13.01
N ASP A 26 22.67 -5.96 -12.60
CA ASP A 26 21.37 -6.63 -12.68
C ASP A 26 20.65 -6.42 -14.03
N ILE A 27 19.87 -7.42 -14.46
CA ILE A 27 19.19 -7.44 -15.77
C ILE A 27 17.67 -7.55 -15.63
N VAL A 28 17.17 -8.22 -14.59
CA VAL A 28 15.74 -8.25 -14.23
C VAL A 28 15.62 -8.24 -12.70
N ASP A 29 15.09 -7.16 -12.14
CA ASP A 29 14.58 -7.22 -10.76
C ASP A 29 13.34 -8.11 -10.73
N GLY A 30 13.39 -9.17 -9.92
CA GLY A 30 12.19 -9.85 -9.43
C GLY A 30 11.55 -9.06 -8.29
N PRO A 31 10.36 -9.44 -7.79
CA PRO A 31 9.67 -8.70 -6.74
C PRO A 31 10.38 -8.71 -5.37
N PHE A 32 11.51 -9.43 -5.24
CA PHE A 32 12.44 -9.38 -4.10
C PHE A 32 13.86 -8.97 -4.57
N GLY A 33 13.93 -8.00 -5.47
CA GLY A 33 15.14 -7.49 -6.13
C GLY A 33 15.91 -6.43 -5.33
N SER A 34 16.63 -5.58 -6.06
CA SER A 34 17.46 -4.48 -5.53
C SER A 34 16.77 -3.12 -5.47
N ASN A 35 15.76 -2.90 -6.32
CA ASN A 35 15.00 -1.65 -6.41
C ASN A 35 13.57 -1.87 -5.91
N LEU A 36 13.46 -2.17 -4.61
CA LEU A 36 12.22 -2.59 -3.97
C LEU A 36 11.25 -1.42 -3.80
N LYS A 37 10.16 -1.47 -4.57
CA LYS A 37 9.04 -0.53 -4.44
C LYS A 37 8.25 -0.84 -3.17
N ALA A 38 7.56 0.17 -2.64
CA ALA A 38 6.77 0.02 -1.40
C ALA A 38 5.71 -1.11 -1.46
N SER A 39 5.23 -1.48 -2.65
CA SER A 39 4.35 -2.62 -2.91
C SER A 39 4.99 -4.00 -2.73
N GLU A 40 6.31 -4.11 -2.79
CA GLU A 40 7.05 -5.39 -2.75
C GLU A 40 7.34 -5.84 -1.32
N TYR A 41 7.56 -4.90 -0.38
CA TYR A 41 7.55 -5.16 1.07
C TYR A 41 6.23 -5.79 1.53
N VAL A 42 5.12 -5.33 0.96
CA VAL A 42 3.77 -5.85 1.23
C VAL A 42 3.59 -7.28 0.66
N ALA A 43 4.24 -7.61 -0.46
CA ALA A 43 4.28 -8.97 -0.98
C ALA A 43 5.11 -9.93 -0.10
N VAL A 44 6.21 -9.49 0.51
CA VAL A 44 6.98 -10.30 1.49
C VAL A 44 6.10 -10.71 2.67
N ILE A 45 5.31 -9.78 3.21
CA ILE A 45 4.40 -10.03 4.34
C ILE A 45 3.32 -11.05 3.95
N GLN A 46 2.74 -10.91 2.75
CA GLN A 46 1.74 -11.87 2.26
C GLN A 46 2.33 -13.27 1.99
N LEU A 47 3.57 -13.35 1.51
CA LEU A 47 4.28 -14.63 1.35
C LEU A 47 4.50 -15.31 2.71
N LEU A 48 4.90 -14.56 3.75
CA LEU A 48 5.05 -15.07 5.11
C LEU A 48 3.71 -15.57 5.69
N ALA A 49 2.62 -14.81 5.51
CA ALA A 49 1.28 -15.21 5.92
C ALA A 49 0.81 -16.52 5.23
N ASN A 50 1.07 -16.63 3.93
CA ASN A 50 0.77 -17.81 3.14
C ASN A 50 1.61 -19.03 3.58
N LEU A 51 2.92 -18.84 3.85
CA LEU A 51 3.81 -19.90 4.34
C LEU A 51 3.45 -20.42 5.74
N ALA A 52 2.70 -19.67 6.55
CA ALA A 52 2.16 -20.13 7.84
C ALA A 52 0.84 -20.93 7.71
N THR A 53 0.18 -20.87 6.54
CA THR A 53 -1.19 -21.36 6.34
C THR A 53 -1.36 -22.35 5.19
N ARG A 54 -0.39 -22.46 4.28
CA ARG A 54 -0.40 -23.34 3.10
C ARG A 54 0.96 -24.02 2.88
N ASP A 55 1.02 -24.93 1.92
CA ASP A 55 2.31 -25.45 1.43
C ASP A 55 3.06 -24.38 0.60
N VAL A 56 4.35 -24.62 0.33
CA VAL A 56 5.21 -23.67 -0.40
C VAL A 56 4.71 -23.46 -1.82
N ALA A 57 4.18 -24.48 -2.49
CA ALA A 57 3.76 -24.40 -3.89
C ALA A 57 2.46 -23.62 -4.07
N GLU A 58 1.52 -23.69 -3.12
CA GLU A 58 0.37 -22.78 -3.06
C GLU A 58 0.80 -21.37 -2.65
N ALA A 59 1.66 -21.24 -1.63
CA ALA A 59 2.03 -19.94 -1.07
C ALA A 59 2.72 -19.01 -2.09
N VAL A 60 3.62 -19.56 -2.92
CA VAL A 60 4.30 -18.81 -3.99
C VAL A 60 3.43 -18.55 -5.22
N LYS A 61 2.38 -19.35 -5.44
CA LYS A 61 1.51 -19.25 -6.63
C LYS A 61 0.52 -18.08 -6.55
N GLU A 62 0.26 -17.56 -5.36
CA GLU A 62 -0.51 -16.32 -5.17
C GLU A 62 0.34 -15.04 -5.27
N MET A 63 1.66 -15.17 -5.46
CA MET A 63 2.53 -14.01 -5.65
C MET A 63 2.47 -13.48 -7.09
N ARG A 64 2.90 -12.24 -7.29
CA ARG A 64 2.98 -11.60 -8.63
C ARG A 64 4.15 -12.22 -9.43
N GLY A 65 3.87 -12.77 -10.61
CA GLY A 65 4.85 -13.40 -11.51
C GLY A 65 4.78 -14.94 -11.49
N GLU A 66 5.72 -15.63 -12.15
CA GLU A 66 5.88 -17.07 -11.95
C GLU A 66 6.64 -17.36 -10.64
N PRO A 67 6.41 -18.50 -9.95
CA PRO A 67 7.07 -18.81 -8.68
C PRO A 67 8.59 -18.68 -8.67
N LEU A 68 9.25 -18.99 -9.80
CA LEU A 68 10.71 -18.90 -9.91
C LEU A 68 11.19 -17.45 -10.05
N ASP A 69 10.36 -16.49 -10.44
CA ASP A 69 10.74 -15.09 -10.64
C ASP A 69 10.89 -14.33 -9.32
N LEU A 70 10.39 -14.92 -8.21
CA LEU A 70 10.65 -14.46 -6.84
C LEU A 70 12.14 -14.44 -6.49
N PHE A 71 12.98 -15.22 -7.18
CA PHE A 71 14.43 -15.22 -6.98
C PHE A 71 15.08 -14.13 -7.83
N ARG A 72 15.78 -13.17 -7.19
CA ARG A 72 16.53 -12.08 -7.86
C ARG A 72 17.36 -12.57 -9.04
N GLN A 73 17.33 -11.83 -10.15
CA GLN A 73 18.00 -12.19 -11.41
C GLN A 73 19.06 -11.17 -11.85
N THR A 74 20.29 -11.51 -11.51
CA THR A 74 21.51 -10.76 -11.87
C THR A 74 22.02 -11.13 -13.27
N ALA A 75 22.97 -10.39 -13.83
CA ALA A 75 23.70 -10.81 -15.05
C ALA A 75 24.50 -12.12 -14.86
N ALA A 76 24.87 -12.46 -13.62
CA ALA A 76 25.51 -13.74 -13.29
C ALA A 76 24.50 -14.91 -13.22
N GLY A 77 23.20 -14.62 -13.30
CA GLY A 77 22.11 -15.59 -13.24
C GLY A 77 21.11 -15.31 -12.12
N ARG A 78 20.14 -16.23 -12.00
CA ARG A 78 19.08 -16.22 -11.00
C ARG A 78 19.53 -16.84 -9.68
N GLY A 79 19.18 -16.19 -8.56
CA GLY A 79 19.48 -16.68 -7.22
C GLY A 79 18.90 -18.06 -6.92
N ASN A 80 19.46 -18.73 -5.90
CA ASN A 80 19.04 -20.07 -5.48
C ASN A 80 18.31 -20.08 -4.13
N GLN A 81 18.41 -19.01 -3.34
CA GLN A 81 17.77 -18.89 -2.04
C GLN A 81 17.09 -17.53 -1.88
N ILE A 82 16.05 -17.48 -1.05
CA ILE A 82 15.39 -16.28 -0.53
C ILE A 82 15.35 -16.45 0.99
N ARG A 83 15.89 -15.49 1.74
CA ARG A 83 15.87 -15.48 3.21
C ARG A 83 14.93 -14.38 3.69
N LEU A 84 14.00 -14.74 4.57
CA LEU A 84 13.00 -13.83 5.15
C LEU A 84 13.07 -13.94 6.68
N ALA A 85 12.99 -12.80 7.36
CA ALA A 85 12.94 -12.72 8.82
C ALA A 85 11.84 -11.76 9.27
N ALA A 86 11.20 -12.05 10.41
CA ALA A 86 10.18 -11.19 11.01
C ALA A 86 10.22 -11.25 12.54
N GLU A 87 10.11 -10.09 13.19
CA GLU A 87 10.09 -9.97 14.66
C GLU A 87 8.69 -9.64 15.17
N VAL A 88 8.07 -10.60 15.83
CA VAL A 88 6.64 -10.62 16.15
C VAL A 88 6.42 -10.40 17.65
N LEU A 89 5.36 -9.68 17.99
CA LEU A 89 4.76 -9.69 19.33
C LEU A 89 3.45 -10.46 19.24
N VAL A 90 3.41 -11.66 19.83
CA VAL A 90 2.18 -12.48 19.91
C VAL A 90 1.44 -12.20 21.23
N ASP A 91 0.13 -12.49 21.26
CA ASP A 91 -0.67 -12.31 22.48
C ASP A 91 -0.17 -13.16 23.66
N PRO A 92 -0.33 -12.67 24.91
CA PRO A 92 0.03 -13.41 26.12
C PRO A 92 -0.88 -14.61 26.40
N VAL A 93 -1.98 -14.78 25.64
CA VAL A 93 -2.89 -15.93 25.71
C VAL A 93 -3.27 -16.35 24.29
N VAL A 94 -3.19 -17.64 23.99
CA VAL A 94 -3.67 -18.22 22.73
C VAL A 94 -4.83 -19.19 23.00
N ARG A 95 -5.83 -19.21 22.11
CA ARG A 95 -6.98 -20.12 22.14
C ARG A 95 -6.85 -21.11 20.99
N ASP A 96 -6.93 -22.41 21.27
CA ASP A 96 -6.96 -23.43 20.21
C ASP A 96 -8.39 -23.67 19.65
N PRO A 97 -8.54 -24.34 18.49
CA PRO A 97 -9.85 -24.62 17.88
C PRO A 97 -10.78 -25.53 18.70
N TRP A 98 -10.31 -26.11 19.81
CA TRP A 98 -11.10 -26.93 20.74
C TRP A 98 -11.50 -26.16 22.01
N GLY A 99 -11.12 -24.88 22.11
CA GLY A 99 -11.44 -23.99 23.22
C GLY A 99 -10.41 -23.96 24.35
N SER A 100 -9.24 -24.60 24.19
CA SER A 100 -8.19 -24.57 25.22
C SER A 100 -7.50 -23.21 25.24
N GLU A 101 -7.55 -22.50 26.37
CA GLU A 101 -6.72 -21.30 26.59
C GLU A 101 -5.34 -21.70 27.13
N VAL A 102 -4.26 -21.19 26.51
CA VAL A 102 -2.89 -21.35 27.01
C VAL A 102 -2.21 -20.00 27.15
N LYS A 103 -1.72 -19.70 28.35
CA LYS A 103 -0.96 -18.47 28.65
C LYS A 103 0.50 -18.66 28.26
N LEU A 104 1.06 -17.72 27.48
CA LEU A 104 2.42 -17.82 26.98
C LEU A 104 3.46 -17.30 27.98
N SER A 105 4.57 -18.04 28.10
CA SER A 105 5.72 -17.69 28.94
C SER A 105 6.70 -16.69 28.30
N HIS A 106 6.62 -16.48 26.99
CA HIS A 106 7.46 -15.57 26.22
C HIS A 106 6.63 -15.10 25.00
N THR A 107 6.61 -13.80 24.69
CA THR A 107 5.72 -13.21 23.66
C THR A 107 6.43 -12.46 22.52
N ARG A 108 7.71 -12.13 22.67
CA ARG A 108 8.53 -11.53 21.61
C ARG A 108 9.39 -12.60 20.92
N MET A 109 9.22 -12.75 19.61
CA MET A 109 9.81 -13.87 18.85
C MET A 109 10.37 -13.38 17.52
N ARG A 110 11.47 -13.99 17.07
CA ARG A 110 12.01 -13.81 15.72
C ARG A 110 11.82 -15.09 14.91
N TYR A 111 11.01 -15.02 13.86
CA TYR A 111 10.82 -16.08 12.87
C TYR A 111 11.77 -15.86 11.70
N GLU A 112 12.42 -16.92 11.23
CA GLU A 112 13.30 -16.88 10.07
C GLU A 112 13.04 -18.09 9.17
N VAL A 113 12.99 -17.87 7.85
CA VAL A 113 12.79 -18.93 6.85
C VAL A 113 13.68 -18.69 5.63
N THR A 114 14.26 -19.76 5.11
CA THR A 114 15.00 -19.78 3.84
C THR A 114 14.26 -20.69 2.86
N LEU A 115 13.73 -20.10 1.79
CA LEU A 115 13.24 -20.83 0.62
C LEU A 115 14.42 -21.11 -0.33
N GLU A 116 14.45 -22.28 -0.95
CA GLU A 116 15.51 -22.70 -1.85
C GLU A 116 14.96 -23.32 -3.14
N ARG A 117 15.54 -22.91 -4.28
CA ARG A 117 15.24 -23.41 -5.62
C ARG A 117 16.05 -24.69 -5.88
N ARG A 118 15.42 -25.86 -5.72
CA ARG A 118 16.05 -27.17 -5.90
C ARG A 118 15.64 -27.81 -7.23
N ARG A 119 16.62 -28.33 -7.97
CA ARG A 119 16.40 -29.07 -9.22
C ARG A 119 16.06 -30.53 -8.93
N ILE A 120 14.78 -30.88 -9.04
CA ILE A 120 14.26 -32.23 -8.76
C ILE A 120 14.55 -33.20 -9.91
N LYS A 121 14.47 -32.72 -11.16
CA LYS A 121 14.76 -33.48 -12.39
C LYS A 121 15.40 -32.57 -13.45
N PRO A 122 15.98 -33.10 -14.54
CA PRO A 122 16.41 -32.27 -15.66
C PRO A 122 15.26 -31.40 -16.18
N GLY A 123 15.42 -30.07 -16.15
CA GLY A 123 14.40 -29.10 -16.56
C GLY A 123 13.25 -28.87 -15.56
N ILE A 124 13.26 -29.49 -14.37
CA ILE A 124 12.21 -29.29 -13.35
C ILE A 124 12.85 -28.86 -12.03
N GLU A 125 12.52 -27.64 -11.62
CA GLU A 125 12.87 -27.06 -10.33
C GLU A 125 11.63 -26.94 -9.44
N ARG A 126 11.82 -27.00 -8.12
CA ARG A 126 10.81 -26.71 -7.10
C ARG A 126 11.39 -25.78 -6.05
N ILE A 127 10.51 -25.05 -5.38
CA ILE A 127 10.84 -24.25 -4.22
C ILE A 127 10.54 -25.11 -2.98
N GLN A 128 11.50 -25.19 -2.05
CA GLN A 128 11.37 -25.95 -0.81
C GLN A 128 11.93 -25.14 0.36
N VAL A 129 11.54 -25.50 1.58
CA VAL A 129 12.11 -24.90 2.80
C VAL A 129 13.49 -25.52 3.06
N ALA A 130 14.54 -24.71 3.02
CA ALA A 130 15.90 -25.16 3.34
C ALA A 130 16.28 -24.91 4.80
N ARG A 131 15.78 -23.82 5.39
CA ARG A 131 15.92 -23.50 6.81
C ARG A 131 14.63 -22.87 7.33
N GLU A 132 14.30 -23.16 8.57
CA GLU A 132 13.23 -22.53 9.34
C GLU A 132 13.63 -22.53 10.81
N GLN A 133 13.50 -21.37 11.47
CA GLN A 133 14.04 -21.13 12.81
C GLN A 133 13.13 -20.15 13.57
N VAL A 134 12.98 -20.36 14.89
CA VAL A 134 12.20 -19.46 15.77
C VAL A 134 12.93 -19.23 17.09
N PHE A 135 13.30 -17.98 17.33
CA PHE A 135 14.12 -17.54 18.46
C PHE A 135 13.33 -16.66 19.45
N PRO A 136 13.54 -16.78 20.77
CA PRO A 136 13.07 -15.80 21.75
C PRO A 136 13.88 -14.51 21.65
N ILE A 137 13.22 -13.35 21.60
CA ILE A 137 13.89 -12.05 21.67
C ILE A 137 13.99 -11.65 23.14
N MET A 138 15.18 -11.75 23.72
CA MET A 138 15.41 -11.45 25.13
C MET A 138 15.20 -9.96 25.43
N ARG A 139 14.68 -9.63 26.63
CA ARG A 139 14.43 -8.24 27.07
C ARG A 139 15.61 -7.26 26.90
N LYS A 140 16.85 -7.76 26.93
CA LYS A 140 18.08 -6.96 26.76
C LYS A 140 18.45 -6.68 25.29
N ASP A 141 17.82 -7.39 24.36
CA ASP A 141 18.08 -7.35 22.91
C ASP A 141 16.87 -6.82 22.12
N ASP A 142 15.73 -6.57 22.80
CA ASP A 142 14.45 -6.21 22.18
C ASP A 142 14.34 -4.71 21.83
N ARG A 143 15.07 -4.33 20.76
CA ARG A 143 15.15 -2.97 20.18
C ARG A 143 13.78 -2.32 19.96
N TRP A 144 12.73 -3.09 19.67
CA TRP A 144 11.35 -2.60 19.53
C TRP A 144 10.88 -1.83 20.77
N THR A 145 11.26 -2.27 21.98
CA THR A 145 10.89 -1.59 23.24
C THR A 145 11.67 -0.30 23.52
N GLU A 146 12.70 -0.01 22.73
CA GLU A 146 13.44 1.26 22.74
C GLU A 146 12.81 2.26 21.76
N TRP A 147 12.41 1.80 20.57
CA TRP A 147 11.86 2.65 19.50
C TRP A 147 10.37 2.98 19.67
N MET A 148 9.59 2.03 20.18
CA MET A 148 8.17 2.16 20.52
C MET A 148 8.00 1.88 22.02
N PRO A 149 8.43 2.78 22.92
CA PRO A 149 8.55 2.47 24.35
C PRO A 149 7.19 2.26 25.03
N PRO A 150 6.77 1.01 25.36
CA PRO A 150 5.42 0.76 25.85
C PRO A 150 5.20 1.21 27.30
N SER A 151 3.93 1.43 27.65
CA SER A 151 3.46 1.80 28.99
C SER A 151 3.73 0.70 30.03
N THR A 152 3.69 1.04 31.32
CA THR A 152 3.84 0.06 32.41
C THR A 152 2.74 -1.01 32.37
N ALA A 153 1.51 -0.61 32.05
CA ALA A 153 0.39 -1.53 31.89
C ALA A 153 0.61 -2.49 30.71
N PHE A 154 1.01 -1.97 29.54
CA PHE A 154 1.29 -2.79 28.35
C PHE A 154 2.44 -3.79 28.60
N ARG A 155 3.54 -3.33 29.21
CA ARG A 155 4.68 -4.18 29.63
C ARG A 155 4.21 -5.29 30.56
N THR A 156 3.30 -4.99 31.48
CA THR A 156 2.78 -5.95 32.45
C THR A 156 1.78 -6.94 31.83
N LYS A 157 0.97 -6.50 30.85
CA LYS A 157 -0.02 -7.33 30.15
C LYS A 157 0.62 -8.19 29.06
N TYR A 158 1.17 -7.58 28.00
CA TYR A 158 1.59 -8.27 26.77
C TYR A 158 3.03 -8.81 26.80
N LEU A 159 4.00 -8.11 27.42
CA LEU A 159 5.41 -8.50 27.30
C LEU A 159 5.81 -9.59 28.32
N LYS A 160 6.38 -10.69 27.81
CA LYS A 160 6.85 -11.88 28.55
C LYS A 160 8.17 -12.34 27.94
N TYR A 161 9.15 -12.71 28.79
CA TYR A 161 10.54 -12.96 28.36
C TYR A 161 11.18 -14.19 29.04
N ASN A 162 10.42 -15.22 29.42
CA ASN A 162 10.95 -16.26 30.32
C ASN A 162 11.84 -17.30 29.62
N ARG A 163 11.61 -17.57 28.33
CA ARG A 163 12.37 -18.57 27.56
C ARG A 163 13.66 -17.99 26.96
N ILE A 164 14.74 -18.77 27.00
CA ILE A 164 16.08 -18.42 26.46
C ILE A 164 16.45 -19.24 25.21
N LYS A 165 15.99 -20.49 25.10
CA LYS A 165 16.33 -21.39 23.98
C LYS A 165 15.37 -21.21 22.78
N PRO A 166 15.82 -21.43 21.52
CA PRO A 166 14.93 -21.45 20.34
C PRO A 166 13.77 -22.44 20.50
N TRP A 167 12.64 -22.19 19.83
CA TRP A 167 11.55 -23.18 19.68
C TRP A 167 11.74 -24.07 18.45
N LEU A 168 12.41 -23.55 17.42
CA LEU A 168 12.66 -24.24 16.17
C LEU A 168 14.08 -23.93 15.71
N THR A 169 14.83 -24.95 15.32
CA THR A 169 16.15 -24.86 14.68
C THR A 169 16.18 -25.70 13.41
N THR A 170 17.06 -25.33 12.47
CA THR A 170 17.50 -26.22 11.39
C THR A 170 18.93 -26.65 11.70
N GLU A 171 19.10 -27.93 11.97
CA GLU A 171 20.37 -28.54 12.38
C GLU A 171 20.93 -29.40 11.25
N ASP A 172 22.25 -29.37 11.06
CA ASP A 172 22.93 -30.32 10.19
C ASP A 172 23.21 -31.61 10.97
N ARG A 173 22.94 -32.77 10.34
CA ARG A 173 22.98 -34.10 10.96
C ARG A 173 23.45 -35.13 9.93
N SER A 174 23.76 -36.35 10.37
CA SER A 174 24.24 -37.44 9.50
C SER A 174 23.29 -37.83 8.35
N GLU A 175 22.01 -37.47 8.45
CA GLU A 175 20.97 -37.69 7.43
C GLU A 175 20.68 -36.43 6.58
N GLY A 176 21.46 -35.36 6.81
CA GLY A 176 21.27 -34.02 6.24
C GLY A 176 20.49 -33.06 7.14
N LEU A 177 20.18 -31.88 6.58
CA LEU A 177 19.48 -30.81 7.30
C LEU A 177 18.14 -31.30 7.87
N THR A 178 17.94 -31.04 9.16
CA THR A 178 16.82 -31.52 9.97
C THR A 178 16.22 -30.38 10.78
N PHE A 179 14.93 -30.13 10.61
CA PHE A 179 14.16 -29.24 11.49
C PHE A 179 13.94 -29.90 12.85
N SER A 180 14.20 -29.17 13.93
CA SER A 180 14.09 -29.67 15.30
C SER A 180 13.18 -28.76 16.13
N VAL A 181 12.06 -29.30 16.59
CA VAL A 181 11.02 -28.57 17.34
C VAL A 181 11.19 -28.82 18.84
N HIS A 182 11.59 -27.79 19.58
CA HIS A 182 12.02 -27.87 20.98
C HIS A 182 10.88 -27.54 21.96
N GLN A 183 10.25 -28.55 22.57
CA GLN A 183 9.22 -28.34 23.59
C GLN A 183 9.79 -27.86 24.93
N ASP A 184 8.99 -27.15 25.73
CA ASP A 184 9.31 -26.89 27.14
C ASP A 184 9.16 -28.21 27.94
N GLY A 185 10.28 -28.86 28.26
CA GLY A 185 10.33 -30.00 29.19
C GLY A 185 9.95 -31.38 28.63
N LYS A 186 9.80 -31.54 27.31
CA LYS A 186 9.49 -32.80 26.63
C LYS A 186 10.41 -33.06 25.43
N GLN A 187 10.47 -34.31 24.97
CA GLN A 187 11.30 -34.71 23.83
C GLN A 187 10.78 -34.06 22.54
N GLY A 188 11.66 -33.35 21.83
CA GLY A 188 11.31 -32.59 20.62
C GLY A 188 10.97 -33.47 19.42
N ARG A 189 10.25 -32.90 18.45
CA ARG A 189 9.97 -33.54 17.15
C ARG A 189 11.01 -33.12 16.11
N ASN A 190 11.58 -34.09 15.40
CA ASN A 190 12.53 -33.85 14.31
C ASN A 190 11.85 -34.14 12.96
N ARG A 191 12.22 -33.42 11.89
CA ARG A 191 11.78 -33.69 10.50
C ARG A 191 12.89 -33.39 9.48
N PRO A 192 13.06 -34.18 8.41
CA PRO A 192 14.05 -33.90 7.38
C PRO A 192 13.66 -32.68 6.53
N ALA A 193 14.62 -31.79 6.25
CA ALA A 193 14.45 -30.62 5.39
C ALA A 193 14.72 -30.91 3.90
N SER A 194 15.16 -32.13 3.56
CA SER A 194 15.54 -32.55 2.20
C SER A 194 14.38 -32.61 1.20
N ALA A 195 13.14 -32.72 1.68
CA ALA A 195 11.92 -32.76 0.88
C ALA A 195 10.80 -31.87 1.47
N ALA A 196 11.16 -30.75 2.09
CA ALA A 196 10.22 -29.88 2.78
C ALA A 196 9.42 -28.99 1.81
N GLU A 197 8.28 -29.51 1.35
CA GLU A 197 7.34 -28.78 0.49
C GLU A 197 6.39 -27.85 1.27
N ALA A 198 6.46 -27.84 2.60
CA ALA A 198 5.76 -26.92 3.50
C ALA A 198 6.64 -26.55 4.71
N THR A 199 6.31 -25.47 5.40
CA THR A 199 6.97 -25.08 6.66
C THR A 199 6.65 -26.05 7.81
N VAL A 200 7.48 -26.05 8.83
CA VAL A 200 7.13 -26.64 10.14
C VAL A 200 5.96 -25.88 10.74
N LEU A 201 5.99 -24.54 10.68
CA LEU A 201 4.95 -23.67 11.20
C LEU A 201 3.56 -24.02 10.65
N TYR A 202 3.40 -24.21 9.34
CA TYR A 202 2.16 -24.65 8.68
C TYR A 202 1.49 -25.84 9.37
N SER A 203 2.29 -26.80 9.84
CA SER A 203 1.80 -28.04 10.46
C SER A 203 1.43 -27.92 11.95
N ILE A 204 1.67 -26.77 12.59
CA ILE A 204 1.32 -26.53 14.00
C ILE A 204 -0.13 -26.06 14.07
N THR A 205 -1.08 -27.00 14.06
CA THR A 205 -2.52 -26.70 14.03
C THR A 205 -3.20 -26.67 15.41
N ASN A 206 -2.43 -26.83 16.50
CA ASN A 206 -2.95 -26.92 17.86
C ASN A 206 -1.98 -26.36 18.92
N ALA A 207 -2.46 -26.18 20.15
CA ALA A 207 -1.66 -25.71 21.28
C ALA A 207 -0.74 -26.78 21.91
N GLU A 208 -0.36 -27.86 21.19
CA GLU A 208 0.73 -28.75 21.64
C GLU A 208 2.07 -27.99 21.66
N PHE A 209 2.21 -26.96 20.81
CA PHE A 209 3.37 -26.06 20.76
C PHE A 209 2.88 -24.61 20.90
N PRO A 210 2.46 -24.16 22.10
CA PRO A 210 1.67 -22.93 22.27
C PRO A 210 2.28 -21.68 21.61
N HIS A 211 3.58 -21.49 21.73
CA HIS A 211 4.30 -20.35 21.16
C HIS A 211 4.37 -20.38 19.63
N LEU A 212 4.60 -21.56 19.05
CA LEU A 212 4.61 -21.74 17.59
C LEU A 212 3.19 -21.65 17.00
N PHE A 213 2.19 -22.14 17.74
CA PHE A 213 0.80 -21.99 17.37
C PHE A 213 0.36 -20.51 17.40
N ALA A 214 0.73 -19.77 18.44
CA ALA A 214 0.46 -18.33 18.53
C ALA A 214 1.17 -17.53 17.44
N LEU A 215 2.43 -17.87 17.11
CA LEU A 215 3.16 -17.28 15.99
C LEU A 215 2.48 -17.58 14.64
N ARG A 216 2.07 -18.83 14.41
CA ARG A 216 1.35 -19.25 13.19
C ARG A 216 0.04 -18.50 13.05
N GLU A 217 -0.75 -18.42 14.11
CA GLU A 217 -2.02 -17.70 14.09
C GLU A 217 -1.78 -16.21 13.88
N GLU A 218 -0.84 -15.58 14.56
CA GLU A 218 -0.50 -14.17 14.33
C GLU A 218 -0.13 -13.90 12.85
N MET A 219 0.74 -14.73 12.26
CA MET A 219 1.09 -14.66 10.83
C MET A 219 -0.11 -14.93 9.90
N ARG A 220 -1.06 -15.79 10.29
CA ARG A 220 -2.33 -16.03 9.57
C ARG A 220 -3.27 -14.80 9.58
N TYR A 221 -3.10 -13.88 10.53
CA TYR A 221 -3.84 -12.61 10.56
C TYR A 221 -3.11 -11.46 9.83
N TRP A 222 -1.92 -11.68 9.28
CA TRP A 222 -1.28 -10.73 8.37
C TRP A 222 -1.98 -10.76 7.00
N ARG A 223 -2.45 -9.62 6.51
CA ARG A 223 -3.31 -9.54 5.30
C ARG A 223 -2.99 -8.33 4.43
N LEU A 224 -2.63 -8.58 3.18
CA LEU A 224 -2.78 -7.62 2.10
C LEU A 224 -4.26 -7.49 1.71
N LEU A 225 -4.84 -6.31 1.88
CA LEU A 225 -6.19 -6.01 1.42
C LEU A 225 -6.16 -5.43 0.00
N GLN A 226 -6.72 -6.16 -0.96
CA GLN A 226 -6.88 -5.79 -2.37
C GLN A 226 -8.37 -5.85 -2.74
N LEU A 227 -9.14 -4.96 -2.10
CA LEU A 227 -10.59 -4.93 -2.14
C LEU A 227 -11.16 -4.73 -3.56
N ASP A 228 -11.76 -5.79 -4.13
CA ASP A 228 -12.36 -5.81 -5.47
C ASP A 228 -13.85 -5.40 -5.41
N PRO A 229 -14.24 -4.24 -5.99
CA PRO A 229 -15.63 -3.81 -6.09
C PRO A 229 -16.55 -4.77 -6.86
N ALA A 230 -16.02 -5.65 -7.71
CA ALA A 230 -16.80 -6.68 -8.40
C ALA A 230 -17.15 -7.87 -7.49
N LEU A 231 -16.38 -8.09 -6.41
CA LEU A 231 -16.63 -9.14 -5.42
C LEU A 231 -17.43 -8.61 -4.23
N LEU A 232 -17.09 -7.41 -3.72
CA LEU A 232 -17.83 -6.69 -2.67
C LEU A 232 -19.34 -6.50 -2.98
N ARG A 233 -19.73 -6.52 -4.26
CA ARG A 233 -21.13 -6.43 -4.72
C ARG A 233 -21.93 -7.73 -4.61
N LYS A 234 -21.27 -8.88 -4.47
CA LYS A 234 -21.92 -10.18 -4.63
C LYS A 234 -22.69 -10.56 -3.37
N PRO A 235 -23.84 -11.25 -3.51
CA PRO A 235 -24.37 -12.05 -2.40
C PRO A 235 -23.38 -13.19 -2.09
N VAL A 236 -23.34 -13.64 -0.84
CA VAL A 236 -22.38 -14.66 -0.40
C VAL A 236 -23.14 -15.77 0.32
N PRO A 237 -22.80 -17.07 0.16
CA PRO A 237 -23.56 -18.16 0.76
C PRO A 237 -23.50 -18.11 2.29
N ALA A 238 -24.52 -18.65 2.96
CA ALA A 238 -24.59 -18.74 4.41
C ALA A 238 -23.45 -19.57 5.07
N THR A 239 -22.66 -20.27 4.26
CA THR A 239 -21.47 -21.03 4.65
C THR A 239 -20.15 -20.33 4.32
N ALA A 240 -20.19 -19.06 3.92
CA ALA A 240 -18.99 -18.24 3.74
C ALA A 240 -18.30 -18.00 5.10
N THR A 241 -17.00 -17.71 5.07
CA THR A 241 -16.28 -17.29 6.28
C THR A 241 -16.82 -15.97 6.79
N ASP A 242 -16.87 -15.83 8.11
CA ASP A 242 -17.35 -14.67 8.87
C ASP A 242 -16.23 -13.64 9.17
N VAL A 243 -15.02 -13.90 8.68
CA VAL A 243 -13.80 -13.12 8.86
C VAL A 243 -13.36 -12.56 7.51
N LEU A 244 -13.18 -11.23 7.39
CA LEU A 244 -13.03 -10.54 6.09
C LEU A 244 -11.83 -11.03 5.25
N ALA A 245 -12.12 -11.47 4.04
CA ALA A 245 -11.14 -11.93 3.05
C ALA A 245 -10.35 -10.75 2.44
N ALA A 246 -9.15 -11.04 1.93
CA ALA A 246 -8.23 -10.07 1.32
C ALA A 246 -8.87 -9.26 0.17
N ASP A 247 -9.77 -9.88 -0.60
CA ASP A 247 -10.48 -9.30 -1.74
C ASP A 247 -11.83 -8.64 -1.35
N GLY A 248 -12.26 -8.80 -0.10
CA GLY A 248 -13.58 -8.36 0.41
C GLY A 248 -14.76 -9.21 -0.07
N SER A 249 -14.55 -10.35 -0.73
CA SER A 249 -15.59 -11.17 -1.36
C SER A 249 -16.68 -11.68 -0.42
N ASN A 250 -16.40 -11.79 0.88
CA ASN A 250 -17.32 -12.27 1.91
C ASN A 250 -17.96 -11.15 2.75
N LEU A 251 -17.80 -9.86 2.40
CA LEU A 251 -18.22 -8.71 3.21
C LEU A 251 -19.66 -8.82 3.78
N ALA A 252 -20.60 -9.36 3.00
CA ALA A 252 -21.99 -9.51 3.43
C ALA A 252 -22.16 -10.46 4.64
N ALA A 253 -21.35 -11.52 4.74
CA ALA A 253 -21.34 -12.43 5.89
C ALA A 253 -20.67 -11.78 7.11
N VAL A 254 -19.57 -11.05 6.89
CA VAL A 254 -18.85 -10.34 7.97
C VAL A 254 -19.76 -9.29 8.61
N LEU A 255 -20.43 -8.47 7.80
CA LEU A 255 -21.39 -7.48 8.30
C LEU A 255 -22.56 -8.12 9.06
N ALA A 256 -23.10 -9.25 8.58
CA ALA A 256 -24.16 -9.97 9.26
C ALA A 256 -23.70 -10.59 10.59
N GLN A 257 -22.47 -11.10 10.66
CA GLN A 257 -21.87 -11.62 11.88
C GLN A 257 -21.59 -10.50 12.89
N VAL A 258 -20.96 -9.40 12.46
CA VAL A 258 -20.66 -8.24 13.31
C VAL A 258 -21.96 -7.58 13.81
N LYS A 259 -23.01 -7.53 13.00
CA LYS A 259 -24.39 -7.18 13.42
C LYS A 259 -24.86 -8.06 14.57
N ALA A 260 -24.75 -9.39 14.42
CA ALA A 260 -25.24 -10.35 15.41
C ALA A 260 -24.41 -10.38 16.71
N GLU A 261 -23.08 -10.29 16.63
CA GLU A 261 -22.17 -10.32 17.78
C GLU A 261 -22.24 -9.03 18.62
N THR A 262 -22.47 -7.88 17.99
CA THR A 262 -22.56 -6.57 18.67
C THR A 262 -23.99 -6.13 18.99
N ALA A 263 -25.01 -6.95 18.65
CA ALA A 263 -26.40 -6.63 18.93
C ALA A 263 -26.71 -6.69 20.43
N THR A 264 -27.40 -5.66 20.92
CA THR A 264 -27.96 -5.58 22.28
C THR A 264 -29.47 -5.32 22.18
N LYS A 265 -30.20 -5.41 23.30
CA LYS A 265 -31.65 -5.09 23.30
C LYS A 265 -31.90 -3.62 22.97
N GLU A 266 -30.94 -2.78 23.34
CA GLU A 266 -30.92 -1.34 23.18
C GLU A 266 -30.35 -0.92 21.80
N ARG A 267 -29.44 -1.73 21.22
CA ARG A 267 -28.88 -1.55 19.86
C ARG A 267 -29.07 -2.82 19.02
N PRO A 268 -30.27 -3.09 18.46
CA PRO A 268 -30.56 -4.35 17.75
C PRO A 268 -29.85 -4.48 16.39
N GLY A 269 -29.38 -3.38 15.81
CA GLY A 269 -28.48 -3.40 14.63
C GLY A 269 -26.99 -3.47 15.00
N GLY A 270 -26.64 -3.50 16.29
CA GLY A 270 -25.27 -3.45 16.77
C GLY A 270 -24.48 -2.23 16.24
N VAL A 271 -23.20 -2.47 15.99
CA VAL A 271 -22.22 -1.46 15.53
C VAL A 271 -22.44 -0.99 14.08
N LEU A 272 -23.34 -1.62 13.30
CA LEU A 272 -23.69 -1.12 11.96
C LEU A 272 -24.26 0.30 12.01
N SER A 273 -24.86 0.69 13.13
CA SER A 273 -25.30 2.08 13.38
C SER A 273 -24.13 3.07 13.44
N ASP A 274 -22.98 2.66 13.99
CA ASP A 274 -21.75 3.48 14.07
C ASP A 274 -21.03 3.49 12.70
N ILE A 275 -20.93 2.33 12.04
CA ILE A 275 -20.43 2.21 10.65
C ILE A 275 -21.20 3.15 9.70
N VAL A 276 -22.53 3.27 9.83
CA VAL A 276 -23.36 4.19 9.03
C VAL A 276 -23.05 5.64 9.31
N ALA A 277 -22.90 6.03 10.57
CA ALA A 277 -22.57 7.41 10.95
C ALA A 277 -21.23 7.84 10.34
N GLU A 278 -20.23 6.97 10.38
CA GLU A 278 -18.93 7.20 9.76
C GLU A 278 -18.98 7.19 8.24
N LEU A 279 -19.68 6.22 7.64
CA LEU A 279 -19.84 6.11 6.19
C LEU A 279 -20.56 7.34 5.60
N ASN A 280 -21.56 7.89 6.29
CA ASN A 280 -22.24 9.15 5.92
C ASN A 280 -21.33 10.39 6.13
N SER A 281 -20.37 10.35 7.07
CA SER A 281 -19.39 11.42 7.25
C SER A 281 -18.37 11.51 6.10
N LEU A 282 -18.01 10.34 5.53
CA LEU A 282 -17.13 10.22 4.37
C LEU A 282 -17.90 10.41 3.06
N ILE A 283 -19.07 9.78 2.93
CA ILE A 283 -19.89 9.69 1.73
C ILE A 283 -21.33 10.13 2.07
N PRO A 284 -21.62 11.45 2.04
CA PRO A 284 -22.89 11.98 2.48
C PRO A 284 -24.07 11.49 1.63
N GLY A 285 -25.05 10.84 2.27
CA GLY A 285 -26.27 10.38 1.59
C GLY A 285 -26.87 9.10 2.17
N ILE A 286 -26.04 8.28 2.85
CA ILE A 286 -26.45 7.02 3.46
C ILE A 286 -27.06 7.28 4.85
N THR A 287 -28.17 6.62 5.17
CA THR A 287 -28.92 6.76 6.43
C THR A 287 -29.09 5.46 7.21
N ALA A 288 -29.01 4.31 6.53
CA ALA A 288 -28.93 3.00 7.18
C ALA A 288 -28.11 2.01 6.33
N LEU A 289 -27.62 0.97 6.99
CA LEU A 289 -26.92 -0.18 6.44
C LEU A 289 -27.57 -1.41 7.06
N ASP A 290 -27.80 -2.44 6.25
CA ASP A 290 -28.14 -3.75 6.77
C ASP A 290 -27.46 -4.88 5.97
N ALA A 291 -27.27 -6.02 6.61
CA ALA A 291 -26.70 -7.24 6.06
C ALA A 291 -27.42 -8.45 6.68
N ASP A 292 -28.33 -9.05 5.91
CA ASP A 292 -29.21 -10.13 6.37
C ASP A 292 -29.14 -11.37 5.48
N LEU A 293 -29.50 -12.52 6.07
CA LEU A 293 -29.66 -13.78 5.37
C LEU A 293 -30.98 -13.78 4.58
N HIS A 294 -30.87 -13.85 3.25
CA HIS A 294 -32.02 -14.04 2.36
C HIS A 294 -32.39 -15.54 2.32
N GLU A 295 -33.29 -15.95 3.22
CA GLU A 295 -33.63 -17.36 3.49
C GLU A 295 -33.86 -18.21 2.24
N ALA A 296 -34.63 -17.71 1.27
CA ALA A 296 -35.00 -18.47 0.07
C ALA A 296 -33.83 -18.80 -0.87
N SER A 297 -32.69 -18.09 -0.76
CA SER A 297 -31.45 -18.45 -1.49
C SER A 297 -30.29 -18.85 -0.58
N ARG A 298 -30.46 -18.74 0.75
CA ARG A 298 -29.42 -18.99 1.76
C ARG A 298 -28.14 -18.17 1.50
N GLU A 299 -28.30 -16.91 1.14
CA GLU A 299 -27.21 -15.94 0.91
C GLU A 299 -27.33 -14.73 1.83
N TYR A 300 -26.22 -14.21 2.36
CA TYR A 300 -26.16 -12.89 2.96
C TYR A 300 -26.16 -11.79 1.89
N ARG A 301 -26.89 -10.69 2.14
CA ARG A 301 -27.06 -9.57 1.20
C ARG A 301 -26.98 -8.22 1.90
N ILE A 302 -26.13 -7.33 1.39
CA ILE A 302 -25.99 -5.95 1.86
C ILE A 302 -27.05 -5.05 1.23
N GLN A 303 -27.69 -4.23 2.06
CA GLN A 303 -28.58 -3.15 1.68
C GLN A 303 -28.12 -1.83 2.32
N LEU A 304 -28.22 -0.73 1.59
CA LEU A 304 -27.88 0.61 2.03
C LEU A 304 -29.06 1.54 1.74
N THR A 305 -29.61 2.17 2.77
CA THR A 305 -30.73 3.12 2.63
C THR A 305 -30.19 4.53 2.49
N MET A 306 -30.77 5.32 1.58
CA MET A 306 -30.37 6.69 1.30
C MET A 306 -31.29 7.71 2.01
N ARG A 307 -30.95 9.01 1.95
CA ARG A 307 -31.72 10.12 2.59
C ARG A 307 -33.15 10.29 2.09
N ASP A 308 -33.50 9.71 0.95
CA ASP A 308 -34.86 9.62 0.41
C ASP A 308 -35.67 8.44 1.00
N GLY A 309 -35.05 7.60 1.82
CA GLY A 309 -35.66 6.39 2.39
C GLY A 309 -35.64 5.17 1.45
N LEU A 310 -35.02 5.26 0.27
CA LEU A 310 -34.96 4.15 -0.67
C LEU A 310 -33.81 3.18 -0.33
N PRO A 311 -34.07 1.86 -0.24
CA PRO A 311 -33.03 0.85 -0.03
C PRO A 311 -32.39 0.42 -1.36
N PHE A 312 -31.07 0.45 -1.40
CA PHE A 312 -30.25 0.01 -2.54
C PHE A 312 -29.43 -1.22 -2.16
N SER A 313 -29.48 -2.27 -2.99
CA SER A 313 -28.58 -3.42 -2.86
C SER A 313 -27.15 -3.00 -3.23
N SER A 314 -26.13 -3.55 -2.56
CA SER A 314 -24.70 -3.32 -2.87
C SER A 314 -24.35 -3.35 -4.36
N ARG A 315 -25.03 -4.19 -5.16
CA ARG A 315 -24.92 -4.25 -6.62
C ARG A 315 -25.04 -2.90 -7.34
N MET A 316 -25.82 -1.96 -6.80
CA MET A 316 -26.06 -0.62 -7.38
C MET A 316 -25.17 0.48 -6.77
N ILE A 317 -24.38 0.15 -5.75
CA ILE A 317 -23.54 1.09 -4.99
C ILE A 317 -22.20 1.32 -5.72
N SER A 318 -21.59 2.48 -5.53
CA SER A 318 -20.31 2.83 -6.16
C SER A 318 -19.10 2.13 -5.52
N ASP A 319 -18.04 1.92 -6.31
CA ASP A 319 -16.83 1.18 -5.93
C ASP A 319 -16.19 1.71 -4.64
N GLY A 320 -16.00 3.04 -4.58
CA GLY A 320 -15.43 3.72 -3.41
C GLY A 320 -16.26 3.52 -2.14
N THR A 321 -17.59 3.52 -2.26
CA THR A 321 -18.49 3.29 -1.11
C THR A 321 -18.35 1.88 -0.57
N LEU A 322 -18.22 0.87 -1.43
CA LEU A 322 -18.05 -0.52 -1.01
C LEU A 322 -16.65 -0.77 -0.40
N ARG A 323 -15.60 -0.11 -0.92
CA ARG A 323 -14.26 -0.16 -0.31
C ARG A 323 -14.22 0.50 1.06
N VAL A 324 -14.79 1.70 1.19
CA VAL A 324 -14.90 2.40 2.49
C VAL A 324 -15.77 1.60 3.47
N LEU A 325 -16.87 1.00 3.02
CA LEU A 325 -17.69 0.11 3.86
C LEU A 325 -16.89 -1.11 4.35
N ALA A 326 -16.10 -1.75 3.49
CA ALA A 326 -15.25 -2.89 3.90
C ALA A 326 -14.17 -2.47 4.92
N LEU A 327 -13.54 -1.31 4.72
CA LEU A 327 -12.60 -0.73 5.69
C LEU A 327 -13.28 -0.42 7.03
N LEU A 328 -14.44 0.22 7.03
CA LEU A 328 -15.23 0.50 8.24
C LEU A 328 -15.72 -0.79 8.91
N THR A 329 -16.05 -1.84 8.15
CA THR A 329 -16.41 -3.15 8.70
C THR A 329 -15.24 -3.78 9.45
N LEU A 330 -14.02 -3.64 8.92
CA LEU A 330 -12.81 -4.18 9.55
C LEU A 330 -12.37 -3.36 10.78
N LEU A 331 -12.56 -2.04 10.73
CA LEU A 331 -12.37 -1.11 11.87
C LEU A 331 -13.29 -1.43 13.05
N HIS A 332 -14.48 -1.95 12.78
CA HIS A 332 -15.55 -2.19 13.77
C HIS A 332 -15.80 -3.70 14.03
N ASP A 333 -14.97 -4.62 13.51
CA ASP A 333 -14.99 -6.04 13.90
C ASP A 333 -14.19 -6.22 15.20
N PRO A 334 -14.81 -6.57 16.35
CA PRO A 334 -14.12 -6.68 17.65
C PRO A 334 -13.11 -7.85 17.71
N ARG A 335 -13.08 -8.68 16.66
CA ARG A 335 -12.16 -9.82 16.51
C ARG A 335 -11.02 -9.50 15.54
N HIS A 336 -10.98 -8.29 14.98
CA HIS A 336 -9.86 -7.84 14.17
C HIS A 336 -8.56 -7.84 15.00
N ARG A 337 -7.47 -8.28 14.36
CA ARG A 337 -6.16 -8.45 14.96
C ARG A 337 -5.07 -8.51 13.88
N GLY A 338 -3.83 -8.34 14.32
CA GLY A 338 -2.63 -8.54 13.51
C GLY A 338 -2.35 -7.41 12.53
N LEU A 339 -1.63 -7.73 11.45
CA LEU A 339 -1.11 -6.75 10.50
C LEU A 339 -1.98 -6.62 9.24
N ILE A 340 -2.62 -5.47 9.07
CA ILE A 340 -3.20 -5.06 7.79
C ILE A 340 -2.11 -4.40 6.94
N CYS A 341 -2.00 -4.81 5.68
CA CYS A 341 -1.28 -4.10 4.63
C CYS A 341 -2.27 -3.56 3.60
N PHE A 342 -2.15 -2.29 3.23
CA PHE A 342 -3.02 -1.66 2.22
C PHE A 342 -2.21 -0.94 1.13
N GLU A 343 -2.49 -1.25 -0.13
CA GLU A 343 -1.98 -0.51 -1.30
C GLU A 343 -3.01 0.58 -1.70
N GLU A 344 -2.63 1.86 -1.61
CA GLU A 344 -3.40 3.03 -2.04
C GLU A 344 -4.82 3.13 -1.44
N PRO A 345 -4.98 3.29 -0.11
CA PRO A 345 -6.29 3.39 0.56
C PRO A 345 -7.17 4.57 0.09
N GLU A 346 -6.58 5.56 -0.57
CA GLU A 346 -7.28 6.66 -1.25
C GLU A 346 -8.07 6.22 -2.50
N ASN A 347 -7.85 5.03 -3.06
CA ASN A 347 -8.34 4.65 -4.39
C ASN A 347 -9.87 4.49 -4.48
N GLY A 348 -10.51 5.48 -5.11
CA GLY A 348 -11.96 5.59 -5.27
C GLY A 348 -12.63 6.49 -4.22
N VAL A 349 -11.85 7.12 -3.35
CA VAL A 349 -12.32 8.03 -2.29
C VAL A 349 -12.16 9.48 -2.75
N HIS A 350 -13.16 10.32 -2.50
CA HIS A 350 -13.11 11.72 -2.90
C HIS A 350 -11.95 12.46 -2.19
N PRO A 351 -11.11 13.26 -2.88
CA PRO A 351 -9.89 13.83 -2.29
C PRO A 351 -10.07 14.58 -0.95
N ALA A 352 -11.16 15.35 -0.82
CA ALA A 352 -11.49 16.07 0.42
C ALA A 352 -11.80 15.16 1.64
N ARG A 353 -11.93 13.84 1.43
CA ARG A 353 -12.23 12.83 2.45
C ARG A 353 -11.03 11.99 2.84
N ILE A 354 -9.96 11.97 2.03
CA ILE A 354 -8.75 11.17 2.27
C ILE A 354 -8.22 11.41 3.70
N LYS A 355 -8.10 12.68 4.14
CA LYS A 355 -7.65 13.01 5.49
C LYS A 355 -8.53 12.45 6.62
N GLN A 356 -9.84 12.34 6.40
CA GLN A 356 -10.77 11.74 7.37
C GLN A 356 -10.60 10.22 7.39
N LEU A 357 -10.45 9.59 6.22
CA LEU A 357 -10.13 8.16 6.11
C LEU A 357 -8.78 7.82 6.76
N THR A 358 -7.73 8.60 6.54
CA THR A 358 -6.41 8.38 7.16
C THR A 358 -6.45 8.52 8.68
N GLN A 359 -7.31 9.37 9.24
CA GLN A 359 -7.55 9.39 10.68
C GLN A 359 -8.25 8.10 11.13
N ARG A 360 -9.30 7.65 10.44
CA ARG A 360 -9.98 6.39 10.79
C ARG A 360 -9.06 5.17 10.71
N LEU A 361 -8.23 5.08 9.68
CA LEU A 361 -7.22 4.03 9.56
C LEU A 361 -6.17 4.07 10.68
N ARG A 362 -5.94 5.23 11.31
CA ARG A 362 -5.12 5.35 12.53
C ARG A 362 -5.88 4.95 13.80
N ASP A 363 -7.18 5.22 13.86
CA ASP A 363 -8.05 4.81 14.99
C ASP A 363 -8.11 3.27 15.13
N MET A 364 -7.74 2.52 14.08
CA MET A 364 -7.56 1.06 14.05
C MET A 364 -6.34 0.54 14.82
N VAL A 365 -5.31 1.37 15.01
CA VAL A 365 -3.95 0.92 15.35
C VAL A 365 -3.75 0.90 16.85
N SER A 366 -3.24 -0.22 17.37
CA SER A 366 -2.85 -0.32 18.77
C SER A 366 -1.65 0.57 19.08
N TYR A 367 -1.74 1.42 20.11
CA TYR A 367 -0.65 2.30 20.56
C TYR A 367 -0.10 1.85 21.93
N PRO A 368 0.98 1.03 21.99
CA PRO A 368 1.53 0.49 23.24
C PRO A 368 1.97 1.52 24.28
N GLN A 369 2.19 2.77 23.87
CA GLN A 369 2.54 3.91 24.71
C GLN A 369 1.35 4.44 25.54
N GLU A 370 0.15 4.40 24.97
CA GLU A 370 -1.07 5.01 25.51
C GLU A 370 -1.89 4.03 26.37
N PHE A 371 -1.66 2.73 26.16
CA PHE A 371 -2.37 1.62 26.79
C PHE A 371 -2.42 1.71 28.34
N SER A 372 -3.62 1.62 28.90
CA SER A 372 -3.90 1.81 30.34
C SER A 372 -4.13 0.49 31.12
N GLU A 373 -4.40 0.58 32.43
CA GLU A 373 -4.84 -0.59 33.23
C GLU A 373 -6.35 -0.84 33.13
N GLU A 374 -7.14 0.14 32.68
CA GLU A 374 -8.59 0.04 32.47
C GLU A 374 -8.92 -0.57 31.09
N ASP A 375 -7.97 -0.57 30.16
CA ASP A 375 -8.12 -1.10 28.80
C ASP A 375 -8.40 -2.60 28.83
N GLU A 376 -9.44 -3.04 28.09
CA GLU A 376 -9.74 -4.46 27.92
C GLU A 376 -8.61 -5.23 27.21
N SER A 377 -8.67 -6.56 27.22
CA SER A 377 -7.66 -7.40 26.57
C SER A 377 -7.93 -7.55 25.07
N ALA A 378 -8.05 -6.43 24.37
CA ALA A 378 -8.20 -6.40 22.92
C ALA A 378 -7.01 -7.07 22.22
N PRO A 379 -7.22 -7.71 21.05
CA PRO A 379 -6.12 -8.16 20.20
C PRO A 379 -5.28 -6.96 19.73
N LEU A 380 -3.97 -7.16 19.56
CA LEU A 380 -3.12 -6.12 18.98
C LEU A 380 -3.35 -6.00 17.47
N SER A 381 -3.28 -4.76 16.98
CA SER A 381 -3.56 -4.37 15.60
C SER A 381 -2.47 -3.44 15.05
N GLN A 382 -2.02 -3.69 13.82
CA GLN A 382 -1.01 -2.89 13.12
C GLN A 382 -1.47 -2.58 11.69
N LEU A 383 -1.20 -1.37 11.21
CA LEU A 383 -1.40 -0.97 9.82
C LEU A 383 -0.06 -0.63 9.17
N LEU A 384 0.20 -1.24 8.01
CA LEU A 384 1.15 -0.79 7.01
C LEU A 384 0.36 -0.29 5.80
N LEU A 385 0.72 0.88 5.27
CA LEU A 385 0.10 1.42 4.06
C LEU A 385 1.16 1.92 3.07
N ASN A 386 0.93 1.64 1.79
CA ASN A 386 1.57 2.33 0.69
C ASN A 386 0.57 3.35 0.10
N SER A 387 1.03 4.53 -0.29
CA SER A 387 0.21 5.60 -0.84
C SER A 387 1.08 6.54 -1.67
N HIS A 388 0.61 6.91 -2.86
CA HIS A 388 1.29 7.89 -3.71
C HIS A 388 0.71 9.30 -3.56
N THR A 389 -0.36 9.50 -2.77
CA THR A 389 -0.95 10.84 -2.59
C THR A 389 -0.32 11.66 -1.44
N PRO A 390 0.11 12.92 -1.68
CA PRO A 390 0.57 13.82 -0.63
C PRO A 390 -0.49 14.11 0.46
N VAL A 391 -1.77 13.85 0.18
CA VAL A 391 -2.87 14.10 1.13
C VAL A 391 -2.80 13.12 2.32
N VAL A 392 -2.50 11.84 2.08
CA VAL A 392 -2.31 10.82 3.15
C VAL A 392 -1.10 11.21 4.00
N LEU A 393 0.03 11.52 3.37
CA LEU A 393 1.23 12.03 4.07
C LEU A 393 0.91 13.22 4.98
N SER A 394 0.17 14.22 4.45
CA SER A 394 -0.23 15.42 5.21
C SER A 394 -1.19 15.16 6.38
N ALA A 395 -1.81 13.98 6.42
CA ALA A 395 -2.66 13.54 7.52
C ALA A 395 -1.89 12.74 8.60
N LEU A 396 -0.77 12.13 8.23
CA LEU A 396 0.11 11.35 9.12
C LEU A 396 1.12 12.23 9.87
N ILE A 397 1.54 13.37 9.31
CA ILE A 397 2.56 14.26 9.92
C ILE A 397 1.98 15.51 10.61
N ASP A 398 2.75 16.10 11.52
CA ASP A 398 2.44 17.35 12.23
C ASP A 398 2.83 18.63 11.44
N LYS A 399 2.88 19.80 12.10
CA LYS A 399 3.27 21.07 11.44
C LYS A 399 4.79 21.23 11.38
N GLU A 400 5.49 20.38 12.12
CA GLU A 400 6.92 20.27 12.32
C GLU A 400 7.49 19.10 11.46
N PHE A 401 6.66 18.58 10.55
CA PHE A 401 6.86 17.47 9.62
C PHE A 401 7.12 16.09 10.23
N SER A 402 7.09 15.97 11.56
CA SER A 402 7.30 14.70 12.25
C SER A 402 6.06 13.80 12.14
N PRO A 403 6.21 12.46 12.06
CA PRO A 403 5.07 11.54 12.17
C PRO A 403 4.32 11.78 13.48
N ARG A 404 3.00 11.95 13.42
CA ARG A 404 2.17 12.16 14.62
C ARG A 404 2.22 10.94 15.55
N HIS A 405 2.08 9.76 14.96
CA HIS A 405 2.17 8.45 15.60
C HIS A 405 2.72 7.46 14.56
N GLY A 406 3.45 6.43 15.00
CA GLY A 406 4.08 5.46 14.10
C GLY A 406 5.25 6.05 13.29
N TYR A 407 5.51 5.45 12.12
CA TYR A 407 6.63 5.82 11.25
C TYR A 407 6.14 6.15 9.84
N VAL A 408 6.81 7.09 9.18
CA VAL A 408 6.66 7.37 7.75
C VAL A 408 8.01 7.08 7.11
N LEU A 409 8.01 6.19 6.11
CA LEU A 409 9.19 5.86 5.31
C LEU A 409 9.01 6.46 3.91
N PHE A 410 10.11 6.93 3.33
CA PHE A 410 10.18 7.38 1.95
C PHE A 410 11.11 6.46 1.16
N ALA A 411 10.67 6.00 0.00
CA ALA A 411 11.53 5.46 -1.05
C ALA A 411 11.68 6.56 -2.11
N ASP A 412 12.92 6.93 -2.44
CA ASP A 412 13.27 7.93 -3.47
C ASP A 412 14.21 7.23 -4.47
N THR A 413 13.71 6.86 -5.65
CA THR A 413 14.48 6.15 -6.69
C THR A 413 15.59 7.06 -7.24
N ALA A 414 16.80 6.95 -6.70
CA ALA A 414 17.95 7.73 -7.14
C ALA A 414 18.57 7.09 -8.38
N THR A 415 18.70 7.82 -9.49
CA THR A 415 19.43 7.34 -10.67
C THR A 415 20.89 7.74 -10.59
N VAL A 416 21.73 6.86 -10.05
CA VAL A 416 23.18 7.09 -9.93
C VAL A 416 23.85 6.89 -11.28
N SER A 417 24.42 7.97 -11.81
CA SER A 417 25.19 7.97 -13.06
C SER A 417 26.68 8.02 -12.74
N ASP A 418 27.42 6.96 -13.04
CA ASP A 418 28.88 6.95 -12.95
C ASP A 418 29.49 7.50 -14.25
N PRO A 419 30.03 8.75 -14.26
CA PRO A 419 30.56 9.37 -15.46
C PRO A 419 31.79 8.66 -16.00
N GLY A 420 32.48 7.83 -15.19
CA GLY A 420 33.61 7.02 -15.62
C GLY A 420 33.22 5.73 -16.35
N LYS A 421 31.98 5.24 -16.19
CA LYS A 421 31.55 3.93 -16.73
C LYS A 421 30.44 3.95 -17.78
N LYS A 422 29.75 5.08 -17.99
CA LYS A 422 28.54 5.16 -18.84
C LYS A 422 27.46 4.13 -18.48
N ARG A 423 27.34 3.78 -17.19
CA ARG A 423 26.21 3.02 -16.63
C ARG A 423 25.39 3.93 -15.73
N THR A 424 24.11 4.05 -16.04
CA THR A 424 23.06 4.52 -15.12
C THR A 424 22.59 3.35 -14.29
N THR A 425 22.60 3.49 -12.97
CA THR A 425 22.13 2.46 -12.03
C THR A 425 21.04 3.07 -11.16
N PRO A 426 19.82 2.54 -11.14
CA PRO A 426 18.86 2.87 -10.09
C PRO A 426 19.39 2.35 -8.75
N GLU A 427 19.21 3.14 -7.70
CA GLU A 427 19.34 2.72 -6.30
C GLU A 427 18.10 3.22 -5.55
N ASP A 428 17.45 2.35 -4.77
CA ASP A 428 16.33 2.69 -3.88
C ASP A 428 16.79 2.77 -2.40
N PRO A 429 17.38 3.89 -1.95
CA PRO A 429 17.69 4.10 -0.54
C PRO A 429 16.40 4.36 0.27
N LEU A 430 15.78 3.31 0.81
CA LEU A 430 14.85 3.47 1.94
C LEU A 430 15.62 3.99 3.16
N ALA A 431 15.52 5.29 3.42
CA ALA A 431 16.14 5.92 4.56
C ALA A 431 15.12 6.20 5.69
N PRO A 432 15.40 5.83 6.95
CA PRO A 432 14.63 6.29 8.10
C PRO A 432 14.93 7.79 8.33
N GLY A 433 14.20 8.65 7.60
CA GLY A 433 14.45 10.08 7.58
C GLY A 433 14.09 10.77 8.91
N PRO A 434 15.05 11.42 9.61
CA PRO A 434 14.69 12.36 10.66
C PRO A 434 14.12 13.63 10.01
N CYS A 435 13.00 14.16 10.53
CA CYS A 435 12.51 15.50 10.15
C CYS A 435 13.33 16.63 10.81
N LYS A 436 14.66 16.46 10.83
CA LYS A 436 15.67 17.47 11.11
C LYS A 436 16.71 17.40 9.99
N ALA A 437 16.76 18.44 9.17
CA ALA A 437 17.65 18.51 8.02
C ALA A 437 19.13 18.53 8.44
N THR A 438 19.87 17.49 8.04
CA THR A 438 21.34 17.39 8.04
C THR A 438 21.75 16.33 7.01
N ASN A 439 22.67 16.55 6.07
CA ASN A 439 23.37 17.79 5.68
C ASN A 439 23.82 17.66 4.22
N VAL A 440 23.45 18.62 3.36
CA VAL A 440 24.22 18.90 2.12
C VAL A 440 24.91 20.24 2.35
N THR A 441 26.25 20.25 2.24
CA THR A 441 27.06 21.33 2.83
C THR A 441 27.31 22.47 1.86
N PHE A 442 26.66 23.63 2.07
CA PHE A 442 27.10 24.90 1.48
C PHE A 442 27.13 26.05 2.51
N ARG A 443 28.13 26.93 2.37
CA ARG A 443 28.43 28.01 3.34
C ARG A 443 27.81 29.35 2.93
N ARG A 444 27.12 29.98 3.90
CA ARG A 444 26.88 31.44 4.05
C ARG A 444 26.38 32.23 2.81
N GLY A 445 25.07 32.50 2.77
CA GLY A 445 24.44 33.54 1.94
C GLY A 445 23.25 34.20 2.66
N ARG A 446 23.39 35.48 3.05
CA ARG A 446 22.47 36.25 3.94
C ARG A 446 20.97 36.12 3.64
N CYS A 447 20.17 35.85 4.68
CA CYS A 447 18.75 36.22 4.80
C CYS A 447 18.58 37.77 4.79
N PRO A 448 17.40 38.39 4.52
CA PRO A 448 16.16 38.10 5.27
C PRO A 448 14.80 38.16 4.51
N ALA A 449 13.74 37.91 5.29
CA ALA A 449 12.30 38.22 5.06
C ALA A 449 11.41 37.13 4.40
N ARG A 450 10.11 37.20 4.73
CA ARG A 450 9.05 36.21 4.46
C ARG A 450 7.74 36.92 4.08
N LEU A 451 6.90 36.36 3.20
CA LEU A 451 5.43 36.36 3.40
C LEU A 451 4.72 35.23 2.62
N ARG A 452 3.40 35.32 2.43
CA ARG A 452 2.43 34.22 2.20
C ARG A 452 1.60 34.43 0.93
N ILE A 453 1.15 33.30 0.33
CA ILE A 453 -0.17 33.01 -0.30
C ILE A 453 -0.75 34.11 -1.24
N GLY A 454 -1.20 33.85 -2.47
CA GLY A 454 -1.54 32.59 -3.16
C GLY A 454 -2.86 32.82 -3.95
N LEU A 455 -3.16 32.01 -4.98
CA LEU A 455 -4.36 32.22 -5.82
C LEU A 455 -5.15 30.93 -6.07
N GLY A 456 -6.47 31.04 -5.90
CA GLY A 456 -7.49 30.16 -6.46
C GLY A 456 -8.73 31.01 -6.77
N SER A 457 -9.42 30.70 -7.88
CA SER A 457 -10.53 31.51 -8.39
C SER A 457 -11.90 30.97 -7.94
N GLN A 458 -12.44 31.61 -6.90
CA GLN A 458 -13.84 31.64 -6.45
C GLN A 458 -14.69 30.35 -6.51
N GLU A 459 -15.05 29.86 -5.31
CA GLU A 459 -16.46 29.69 -4.96
C GLU A 459 -16.78 30.57 -3.74
N HIS A 460 -18.07 30.72 -3.40
CA HIS A 460 -18.54 31.74 -2.45
C HIS A 460 -18.16 31.48 -0.96
N ALA A 461 -18.21 32.56 -0.18
CA ALA A 461 -17.57 32.65 1.14
C ALA A 461 -18.06 31.65 2.21
N GLY A 462 -17.10 30.94 2.79
CA GLY A 462 -17.20 30.25 4.08
C GLY A 462 -15.84 30.28 4.80
N ASN A 463 -15.81 30.63 6.09
CA ASN A 463 -14.55 30.87 6.82
C ASN A 463 -13.78 29.57 7.14
N GLY A 464 -12.46 29.53 6.94
CA GLY A 464 -11.62 28.44 7.46
C GLY A 464 -10.20 28.28 6.89
N GLU A 465 -9.21 28.92 7.52
CA GLU A 465 -7.76 28.62 7.61
C GLU A 465 -7.07 27.51 6.73
N HIS A 466 -7.26 27.43 5.41
CA HIS A 466 -6.62 26.36 4.59
C HIS A 466 -5.57 26.81 3.56
N GLY A 467 -5.37 28.10 3.31
CA GLY A 467 -4.42 28.58 2.28
C GLY A 467 -2.93 28.34 2.56
N GLY A 468 -2.53 27.97 3.79
CA GLY A 468 -1.12 27.99 4.21
C GLY A 468 -0.25 26.80 3.76
N LEU A 469 -0.83 25.62 3.56
CA LEU A 469 -0.08 24.37 3.36
C LEU A 469 0.45 24.18 1.93
N SER A 470 -0.26 24.70 0.92
CA SER A 470 0.10 24.47 -0.49
C SER A 470 1.41 25.13 -0.93
N MET A 471 1.85 26.18 -0.24
CA MET A 471 3.05 26.95 -0.62
C MET A 471 4.36 26.22 -0.28
N TYR A 472 4.39 25.39 0.77
CA TYR A 472 5.65 24.89 1.34
C TYR A 472 6.21 23.68 0.56
N TYR A 473 5.35 22.73 0.21
CA TYR A 473 5.75 21.56 -0.59
C TYR A 473 6.23 21.94 -1.99
N LEU A 474 5.61 22.96 -2.60
CA LEU A 474 6.03 23.48 -3.89
C LEU A 474 7.42 24.14 -3.81
N GLY A 475 7.70 24.87 -2.72
CA GLY A 475 9.00 25.48 -2.46
C GLY A 475 10.13 24.46 -2.39
N LEU A 476 9.99 23.38 -1.60
CA LEU A 476 11.01 22.34 -1.47
C LEU A 476 11.32 21.61 -2.79
N ALA A 477 10.30 21.35 -3.61
CA ALA A 477 10.50 20.75 -4.93
C ALA A 477 11.23 21.71 -5.90
N ILE A 478 10.86 23.00 -5.89
CA ILE A 478 11.50 24.03 -6.71
C ILE A 478 12.95 24.29 -6.27
N ASP A 479 13.23 24.34 -4.96
CA ASP A 479 14.58 24.55 -4.41
C ASP A 479 15.53 23.39 -4.78
N ARG A 480 15.04 22.14 -4.85
CA ARG A 480 15.81 20.97 -5.29
C ARG A 480 16.07 21.02 -6.80
N LEU A 481 15.04 21.30 -7.61
CA LEU A 481 15.18 21.50 -9.06
C LEU A 481 16.14 22.65 -9.43
N TYR A 482 16.16 23.74 -8.66
CA TYR A 482 17.12 24.83 -8.83
C TYR A 482 18.57 24.41 -8.55
N GLN A 483 18.80 23.55 -7.54
CA GLN A 483 20.13 23.06 -7.20
C GLN A 483 20.64 22.02 -8.21
N GLU A 484 19.74 21.22 -8.78
CA GLU A 484 20.08 20.13 -9.70
C GLU A 484 20.13 20.58 -11.18
N HIS A 485 19.42 21.64 -11.57
CA HIS A 485 19.24 22.04 -13.00
C HIS A 485 19.42 23.54 -13.32
N ALA A 486 20.13 24.30 -12.48
CA ALA A 486 20.38 25.75 -12.68
C ALA A 486 20.79 26.15 -14.11
N ASP A 487 21.68 25.37 -14.75
CA ASP A 487 22.26 25.67 -16.06
C ASP A 487 21.40 25.19 -17.25
N ALA A 488 20.42 24.30 -17.00
CA ALA A 488 19.56 23.71 -18.04
C ALA A 488 18.21 24.44 -18.20
N GLY A 489 17.82 25.22 -17.20
CA GLY A 489 16.49 25.86 -17.11
C GLY A 489 15.45 24.92 -16.48
N LEU A 490 14.66 25.42 -15.53
CA LEU A 490 13.68 24.60 -14.82
C LEU A 490 12.49 24.24 -15.73
N GLY A 491 12.22 22.94 -15.85
CA GLY A 491 10.91 22.43 -16.23
C GLY A 491 10.00 22.39 -15.01
N VAL A 492 8.93 23.19 -15.00
CA VAL A 492 7.84 23.09 -14.01
C VAL A 492 6.68 22.34 -14.64
N ALA A 493 6.32 21.18 -14.07
CA ALA A 493 5.19 20.39 -14.54
C ALA A 493 3.86 21.06 -14.12
N VAL A 494 3.13 21.60 -15.10
CA VAL A 494 1.82 22.22 -14.89
C VAL A 494 0.74 21.27 -15.39
N ILE A 495 -0.06 20.74 -14.47
CA ILE A 495 -1.19 19.87 -14.81
C ILE A 495 -2.46 20.74 -14.80
N PRO A 496 -3.03 21.10 -15.97
CA PRO A 496 -4.31 21.79 -16.03
C PRO A 496 -5.41 20.88 -15.47
N VAL A 497 -6.14 21.36 -14.46
CA VAL A 497 -7.09 20.52 -13.70
C VAL A 497 -8.40 20.25 -14.48
N ARG A 498 -8.62 20.91 -15.62
CA ARG A 498 -9.75 20.70 -16.55
C ARG A 498 -9.35 20.95 -18.01
N GLU A 499 -10.10 20.32 -18.93
CA GLU A 499 -10.21 20.64 -20.37
C GLU A 499 -8.95 20.52 -21.27
N THR A 500 -8.13 19.49 -21.05
CA THR A 500 -7.08 19.10 -22.01
C THR A 500 -7.61 18.72 -23.40
N GLU A 501 -8.83 18.19 -23.50
CA GLU A 501 -9.42 17.76 -24.77
C GLU A 501 -9.76 18.92 -25.71
N ALA A 502 -10.11 20.10 -25.17
CA ALA A 502 -10.30 21.32 -25.97
C ALA A 502 -9.00 21.74 -26.69
N TRP A 503 -7.86 21.50 -26.04
CA TRP A 503 -6.53 21.81 -26.55
C TRP A 503 -6.06 20.77 -27.59
N ALA A 504 -6.51 19.53 -27.50
CA ALA A 504 -6.26 18.52 -28.52
C ALA A 504 -7.02 18.80 -29.84
N ILE A 505 -8.26 19.27 -29.77
CA ILE A 505 -9.11 19.48 -30.97
C ILE A 505 -8.75 20.71 -31.82
N VAL A 506 -7.86 21.60 -31.35
CA VAL A 506 -7.37 22.75 -32.15
C VAL A 506 -6.24 22.37 -33.13
N ASP A 507 -5.68 21.16 -33.02
CA ASP A 507 -4.57 20.70 -33.85
C ASP A 507 -4.92 19.43 -34.64
N GLY A 508 -5.59 19.65 -35.78
CA GLY A 508 -5.97 18.61 -36.72
C GLY A 508 -4.80 17.82 -37.31
N ASP A 509 -3.57 18.37 -37.33
CA ASP A 509 -2.41 17.64 -37.85
C ASP A 509 -1.81 16.71 -36.80
N ALA A 510 -1.78 17.13 -35.53
CA ALA A 510 -1.48 16.21 -34.41
C ALA A 510 -2.52 15.08 -34.32
N LEU A 511 -3.81 15.39 -34.52
CA LEU A 511 -4.88 14.39 -34.58
C LEU A 511 -4.76 13.44 -35.79
N ARG A 512 -4.48 13.96 -36.99
CA ARG A 512 -4.17 13.14 -38.18
C ARG A 512 -3.02 12.17 -37.91
N SER A 513 -1.93 12.69 -37.33
CA SER A 513 -0.73 11.92 -36.99
C SER A 513 -1.02 10.80 -35.98
N VAL A 514 -1.60 11.12 -34.82
CA VAL A 514 -1.83 10.14 -33.74
C VAL A 514 -2.91 9.12 -34.09
N PHE A 515 -3.98 9.52 -34.80
CA PHE A 515 -4.99 8.55 -35.25
C PHE A 515 -4.46 7.70 -36.43
N GLY A 516 -3.55 8.24 -37.24
CA GLY A 516 -2.98 7.59 -38.43
C GLY A 516 -3.90 7.74 -39.64
N THR A 517 -4.33 8.96 -39.95
CA THR A 517 -5.33 9.26 -40.99
C THR A 517 -4.96 10.48 -41.84
N THR A 518 -5.46 10.51 -43.08
CA THR A 518 -5.28 11.62 -44.05
C THR A 518 -6.57 12.44 -44.25
N LEU A 519 -7.60 12.22 -43.42
CA LEU A 519 -8.86 12.96 -43.48
C LEU A 519 -8.66 14.47 -43.18
N SER A 520 -9.40 15.32 -43.89
CA SER A 520 -9.44 16.77 -43.62
C SER A 520 -10.10 17.06 -42.28
N ASP A 521 -9.88 18.26 -41.74
CA ASP A 521 -10.49 18.70 -40.48
C ASP A 521 -12.02 18.66 -40.55
N GLU A 522 -12.59 19.00 -41.70
CA GLU A 522 -14.02 18.91 -42.00
C GLU A 522 -14.53 17.46 -41.94
N ALA A 523 -13.80 16.51 -42.52
CA ALA A 523 -14.14 15.09 -42.53
C ALA A 523 -13.92 14.39 -41.17
N LEU A 524 -13.14 15.02 -40.27
CA LEU A 524 -12.99 14.63 -38.87
C LEU A 524 -13.97 15.37 -37.94
N GLY A 525 -14.74 16.34 -38.44
CA GLY A 525 -15.66 17.17 -37.64
C GLY A 525 -14.96 18.12 -36.66
N LEU A 526 -13.72 18.52 -36.97
CA LEU A 526 -12.89 19.38 -36.11
C LEU A 526 -13.25 20.87 -36.24
N PRO A 527 -13.05 21.67 -35.17
CA PRO A 527 -13.36 23.09 -35.18
C PRO A 527 -12.44 23.87 -36.16
N TRP A 528 -13.05 24.59 -37.10
CA TRP A 528 -12.35 25.39 -38.12
C TRP A 528 -11.60 26.62 -37.57
N SER A 529 -11.77 26.96 -36.29
CA SER A 529 -10.99 28.00 -35.61
C SER A 529 -10.90 27.76 -34.10
N ALA A 530 -9.88 28.35 -33.48
CA ALA A 530 -9.64 28.25 -32.05
C ALA A 530 -10.83 28.70 -31.18
N GLY A 531 -11.49 29.81 -31.53
CA GLY A 531 -12.68 30.27 -30.79
C GLY A 531 -13.87 29.30 -30.84
N VAL A 532 -13.96 28.46 -31.89
CA VAL A 532 -14.97 27.38 -31.97
C VAL A 532 -14.54 26.16 -31.16
N ALA A 533 -13.24 25.88 -31.07
CA ALA A 533 -12.70 24.84 -30.17
C ALA A 533 -13.00 25.15 -28.70
N GLU A 534 -12.85 26.41 -28.28
CA GLU A 534 -13.19 26.86 -26.91
C GLU A 534 -14.69 26.97 -26.67
N GLY A 535 -15.46 27.34 -27.68
CA GLY A 535 -16.93 27.33 -27.63
C GLY A 535 -17.57 25.93 -27.73
N THR A 536 -16.78 24.85 -27.76
CA THR A 536 -17.29 23.48 -27.89
C THR A 536 -17.76 22.95 -26.53
N PRO A 537 -19.06 22.67 -26.31
CA PRO A 537 -19.59 22.32 -24.98
C PRO A 537 -19.27 20.88 -24.53
N ASP A 538 -18.85 20.00 -25.44
CA ASP A 538 -18.25 18.71 -25.11
C ASP A 538 -17.10 18.38 -26.08
N PRO A 539 -15.87 18.84 -25.78
CA PRO A 539 -14.68 18.53 -26.58
C PRO A 539 -14.36 17.03 -26.60
N LYS A 540 -14.79 16.28 -25.58
CA LYS A 540 -14.53 14.85 -25.43
C LYS A 540 -15.43 14.03 -26.37
N ALA A 541 -16.70 14.41 -26.54
CA ALA A 541 -17.59 13.84 -27.54
C ALA A 541 -17.11 14.17 -28.97
N LEU A 542 -16.64 15.39 -29.22
CA LEU A 542 -16.07 15.78 -30.51
C LEU A 542 -14.82 14.94 -30.85
N LEU A 543 -13.87 14.82 -29.90
CA LEU A 543 -12.67 14.00 -30.03
C LEU A 543 -12.99 12.51 -30.31
N ASN A 544 -14.00 11.94 -29.63
CA ASN A 544 -14.46 10.57 -29.90
C ASN A 544 -15.18 10.43 -31.25
N THR A 545 -15.82 11.49 -31.74
CA THR A 545 -16.47 11.52 -33.07
C THR A 545 -15.42 11.53 -34.17
N ALA A 546 -14.42 12.41 -34.07
CA ALA A 546 -13.26 12.48 -34.96
C ALA A 546 -12.51 11.13 -35.03
N PHE A 547 -12.27 10.49 -33.88
CA PHE A 547 -11.66 9.17 -33.83
C PHE A 547 -12.50 8.08 -34.50
N ASN A 548 -13.84 8.11 -34.33
CA ASN A 548 -14.70 7.11 -35.00
C ASN A 548 -14.80 7.33 -36.52
N ALA A 549 -14.67 8.57 -37.00
CA ALA A 549 -14.61 8.88 -38.43
C ALA A 549 -13.41 8.23 -39.14
N THR A 550 -12.32 7.93 -38.43
CA THR A 550 -11.16 7.19 -38.98
C THR A 550 -11.40 5.69 -39.18
N HIS A 551 -12.63 5.20 -38.95
CA HIS A 551 -13.01 3.78 -39.04
C HIS A 551 -12.07 2.83 -38.25
N PRO A 552 -11.83 3.09 -36.95
CA PRO A 552 -10.85 2.34 -36.16
C PRO A 552 -11.23 0.85 -36.02
N SER A 553 -10.22 -0.02 -36.11
CA SER A 553 -10.37 -1.46 -35.93
C SER A 553 -11.00 -1.81 -34.58
N GLY A 554 -11.70 -2.96 -34.46
CA GLY A 554 -12.47 -3.30 -33.26
C GLY A 554 -11.68 -3.23 -31.94
N LEU A 555 -10.38 -3.57 -31.96
CA LEU A 555 -9.47 -3.42 -30.83
C LEU A 555 -9.17 -1.94 -30.47
N ARG A 556 -8.97 -1.07 -31.47
CA ARG A 556 -8.83 0.39 -31.27
C ARG A 556 -10.14 1.00 -30.78
N ARG A 557 -11.28 0.66 -31.41
CA ARG A 557 -12.61 1.15 -31.01
C ARG A 557 -12.97 0.78 -29.57
N ARG A 558 -12.62 -0.42 -29.09
CA ARG A 558 -12.84 -0.84 -27.69
C ARG A 558 -11.95 -0.11 -26.67
N ARG A 559 -10.81 0.45 -27.08
CA ARG A 559 -9.90 1.23 -26.22
C ARG A 559 -10.25 2.72 -26.15
N GLY A 560 -10.95 3.25 -27.17
CA GLY A 560 -11.29 4.67 -27.27
C GLY A 560 -10.05 5.58 -27.41
N VAL A 561 -10.24 6.89 -27.24
CA VAL A 561 -9.17 7.89 -27.42
C VAL A 561 -8.30 8.08 -26.18
N SER A 562 -8.74 7.62 -24.99
CA SER A 562 -8.01 7.87 -23.73
C SER A 562 -6.53 7.46 -23.74
N PRO A 563 -6.10 6.32 -24.35
CA PRO A 563 -4.69 5.94 -24.43
C PRO A 563 -3.86 6.77 -25.43
N MET A 564 -4.51 7.60 -26.26
CA MET A 564 -3.88 8.45 -27.27
C MET A 564 -3.67 9.89 -26.78
N LEU A 565 -4.24 10.29 -25.64
CA LEU A 565 -4.15 11.66 -25.12
C LEU A 565 -2.69 12.08 -24.82
N ASN A 566 -1.85 11.17 -24.32
CA ASN A 566 -0.43 11.46 -24.07
C ASN A 566 0.32 11.73 -25.39
N ALA A 567 0.13 10.86 -26.38
CA ALA A 567 0.75 10.99 -27.71
C ALA A 567 0.24 12.23 -28.48
N LEU A 568 -0.99 12.69 -28.21
CA LEU A 568 -1.49 13.98 -28.67
C LEU A 568 -0.72 15.11 -27.97
N GLY A 569 -0.64 15.10 -26.64
CA GLY A 569 0.09 16.12 -25.85
C GLY A 569 1.55 16.31 -26.26
N GLU A 570 2.24 15.25 -26.67
CA GLU A 570 3.60 15.29 -27.22
C GLU A 570 3.69 15.95 -28.62
N GLN A 571 2.60 16.02 -29.37
CA GLN A 571 2.56 16.45 -30.77
C GLN A 571 1.79 17.77 -31.01
N VAL A 572 1.01 18.27 -30.05
CA VAL A 572 0.23 19.51 -30.25
C VAL A 572 1.13 20.73 -30.42
N SER A 573 0.91 21.49 -31.48
CA SER A 573 1.66 22.70 -31.81
C SER A 573 1.39 23.85 -30.83
N LEU A 574 2.40 24.24 -30.04
CA LEU A 574 2.33 25.43 -29.16
C LEU A 574 1.85 26.71 -29.90
N PRO A 575 2.28 27.00 -31.16
CA PRO A 575 1.69 28.08 -31.98
C PRO A 575 0.19 27.94 -32.34
N ARG A 576 -0.40 26.75 -32.26
CA ARG A 576 -1.87 26.55 -32.40
C ARG A 576 -2.57 26.73 -31.05
N LEU A 577 -2.00 26.18 -29.99
CA LEU A 577 -2.50 26.36 -28.62
C LEU A 577 -2.56 27.83 -28.21
N ARG A 578 -1.55 28.64 -28.57
CA ARG A 578 -1.52 30.11 -28.39
C ARG A 578 -2.61 30.90 -29.13
N LYS A 579 -3.53 30.23 -29.83
CA LYS A 579 -4.73 30.86 -30.42
C LYS A 579 -5.99 30.67 -29.56
N LEU A 580 -5.94 29.77 -28.57
CA LEU A 580 -6.97 29.56 -27.57
C LEU A 580 -6.78 30.60 -26.45
N ALA A 581 -7.83 31.31 -26.04
CA ALA A 581 -7.82 32.24 -24.92
C ALA A 581 -7.48 31.54 -23.59
N ALA A 582 -7.99 30.32 -23.35
CA ALA A 582 -7.75 29.53 -22.14
C ALA A 582 -6.29 29.05 -22.04
N PHE A 583 -5.69 28.59 -23.14
CA PHE A 583 -4.25 28.27 -23.15
C PHE A 583 -3.39 29.54 -23.07
N SER A 584 -3.81 30.63 -23.70
CA SER A 584 -3.11 31.92 -23.61
C SER A 584 -3.17 32.48 -22.19
N LEU A 585 -4.29 32.28 -21.48
CA LEU A 585 -4.45 32.58 -20.06
C LEU A 585 -3.53 31.69 -19.22
N LEU A 586 -3.54 30.36 -19.43
CA LEU A 586 -2.60 29.46 -18.74
C LEU A 586 -1.14 29.85 -18.99
N GLU A 587 -0.73 30.12 -20.23
CA GLU A 587 0.64 30.53 -20.52
C GLU A 587 0.96 31.91 -19.92
N HIS A 588 -0.02 32.82 -19.82
CA HIS A 588 0.16 34.12 -19.17
C HIS A 588 0.29 33.97 -17.65
N GLU A 589 -0.62 33.24 -17.00
CA GLU A 589 -0.60 32.93 -15.57
C GLU A 589 0.65 32.14 -15.19
N LEU A 590 1.06 31.17 -16.01
CA LEU A 590 2.31 30.43 -15.85
C LEU A 590 3.54 31.34 -16.02
N ARG A 591 3.59 32.20 -17.04
CA ARG A 591 4.69 33.17 -17.20
C ARG A 591 4.73 34.18 -16.05
N GLN A 592 3.58 34.59 -15.51
CA GLN A 592 3.52 35.40 -14.30
C GLN A 592 4.03 34.61 -13.08
N ALA A 593 3.59 33.38 -12.87
CA ALA A 593 4.02 32.52 -11.77
C ALA A 593 5.53 32.24 -11.84
N LEU A 594 6.06 31.86 -13.00
CA LEU A 594 7.50 31.65 -13.22
C LEU A 594 8.33 32.93 -13.01
N ARG A 595 7.77 34.11 -13.30
CA ARG A 595 8.40 35.41 -12.95
C ARG A 595 8.34 35.72 -11.47
N GLN A 596 7.22 35.46 -10.82
CA GLN A 596 7.04 35.61 -9.37
C GLN A 596 7.96 34.64 -8.60
N LEU A 597 8.22 33.45 -9.16
CA LEU A 597 9.19 32.46 -8.68
C LEU A 597 10.64 32.75 -9.11
N SER A 598 10.90 33.83 -9.87
CA SER A 598 12.23 34.20 -10.42
C SER A 598 12.89 33.16 -11.35
N ILE A 599 12.11 32.23 -11.91
CA ILE A 599 12.55 31.21 -12.88
C ILE A 599 12.72 31.83 -14.28
N VAL A 600 11.94 32.86 -14.60
CA VAL A 600 12.02 33.61 -15.86
C VAL A 600 12.06 35.12 -15.56
N LYS A 601 12.78 35.90 -16.37
CA LYS A 601 12.86 37.37 -16.26
C LYS A 601 11.68 38.09 -16.91
#